data_AF-A0A356X3T6-F1
#
_entry.id   AF-A0A356X3T6-F1
#
_cell.length_a   1.000
_cell.length_b   1.000
_cell.length_c   1.000
_cell.angle_alpha   90.00
_cell.angle_beta   90.00
_cell.angle_gamma   90.00
#
_symmetry.space_group_name_H-M   'P 1'
#
loop_
_entity.id
_entity.type
_entity.pdbx_description
1 polymer ?
#
loop_
_entity_poly.entity_id
_entity_poly.type
_entity_poly.pdbx_seq_one_letter_code
_entity_poly.pdbx_strand_id
1 'polypeptide(L)'
;PRAIAQQIVDGLEYDEKKVSAVEIAGPGFINFRYSEEYLFDELSEILKAGAEFGKSDSHQGKRILVEFVSANPTGPLTVGHGR
;
A
#
# COMPACT_ATOMS: atom_id res chain seq x y z
N PRO A 1 -15.21 -9.36 -21.01
CA PRO A 1 -14.59 -8.66 -19.86
C PRO A 1 -15.30 -7.36 -19.46
N ARG A 2 -15.60 -6.44 -20.41
CA ARG A 2 -16.31 -5.18 -20.10
C ARG A 2 -17.71 -5.37 -19.48
N ALA A 3 -18.47 -6.34 -19.98
CA ALA A 3 -19.78 -6.67 -19.39
C ALA A 3 -19.67 -7.14 -17.93
N ILE A 4 -18.61 -7.87 -17.59
CA ILE A 4 -18.33 -8.30 -16.20
C ILE A 4 -17.95 -7.08 -15.36
N ALA A 5 -17.11 -6.19 -15.87
CA ALA A 5 -16.77 -4.95 -15.18
C ALA A 5 -18.01 -4.09 -14.91
N GLN A 6 -18.96 -4.03 -15.85
CA GLN A 6 -20.22 -3.33 -15.66
C GLN A 6 -21.05 -3.95 -14.54
N GLN A 7 -21.21 -5.28 -14.54
CA GLN A 7 -21.91 -5.97 -13.45
C GLN A 7 -21.27 -5.72 -12.08
N ILE A 8 -19.93 -5.64 -12.01
CA ILE A 8 -19.23 -5.32 -10.77
C ILE A 8 -19.52 -3.87 -10.35
N VAL A 9 -19.38 -2.90 -11.25
CA VAL A 9 -19.62 -1.48 -10.94
C VAL A 9 -21.08 -1.22 -10.56
N ASP A 10 -22.04 -1.85 -11.23
CA ASP A 10 -23.47 -1.70 -10.96
C ASP A 10 -23.86 -2.25 -9.57
N GLY A 11 -23.14 -3.26 -9.09
CA GLY A 11 -23.34 -3.86 -7.76
C GLY A 11 -22.42 -3.31 -6.68
N LEU A 12 -21.57 -2.32 -7.00
CA LEU A 12 -20.57 -1.81 -6.07
C LEU A 12 -21.17 -0.71 -5.20
N GLU A 13 -21.22 -0.95 -3.90
CA GLU A 13 -21.42 0.10 -2.90
C GLU A 13 -20.07 0.69 -2.49
N TYR A 14 -19.94 2.02 -2.56
CA TYR A 14 -18.75 2.72 -2.12
C TYR A 14 -19.10 4.06 -1.47
N ASP A 15 -18.20 4.54 -0.62
CA ASP A 15 -18.36 5.84 0.03
C ASP A 15 -17.95 6.95 -0.94
N GLU A 16 -18.93 7.71 -1.44
CA GLU A 16 -18.72 8.83 -2.36
C GLU A 16 -17.88 9.95 -1.74
N LYS A 17 -17.82 10.02 -0.39
CA LYS A 17 -16.91 10.97 0.29
C LYS A 17 -15.46 10.56 0.13
N LYS A 18 -15.17 9.27 -0.07
CA LYS A 18 -13.82 8.75 -0.26
C LYS A 18 -13.46 8.59 -1.73
N VAL A 19 -14.38 8.09 -2.53
CA VAL A 19 -14.18 7.83 -3.96
C VAL A 19 -15.06 8.76 -4.76
N SER A 20 -14.44 9.68 -5.49
CA SER A 20 -15.14 10.66 -6.32
C SER A 20 -15.58 10.12 -7.68
N ALA A 21 -14.97 9.03 -8.16
CA ALA A 21 -15.38 8.38 -9.40
C ALA A 21 -14.97 6.91 -9.48
N VAL A 22 -15.81 6.12 -10.15
CA VAL A 22 -15.53 4.75 -10.58
C VAL A 22 -15.81 4.65 -12.09
N GLU A 23 -14.80 4.32 -12.89
CA GLU A 23 -14.86 4.40 -14.36
C GLU A 23 -14.38 3.10 -15.02
N ILE A 24 -15.11 2.59 -16.02
CA ILE A 24 -14.69 1.41 -16.78
C ILE A 24 -13.90 1.80 -18.03
N ALA A 25 -12.59 1.56 -18.00
CA ALA A 25 -11.67 1.83 -19.10
C ALA A 25 -11.44 0.61 -20.00
N GLY A 26 -11.35 0.89 -21.30
CA GLY A 26 -10.98 -0.09 -22.33
C GLY A 26 -11.77 -1.41 -22.24
N PRO A 27 -11.09 -2.57 -22.28
CA PRO A 27 -11.76 -3.87 -22.35
C PRO A 27 -12.46 -4.29 -21.04
N GLY A 28 -12.32 -3.54 -19.93
CA GLY A 28 -12.96 -3.86 -18.66
C GLY A 28 -12.13 -3.56 -17.41
N PHE A 29 -11.18 -2.64 -17.47
CA PHE A 29 -10.50 -2.15 -16.26
C PHE A 29 -11.46 -1.25 -15.48
N ILE A 30 -11.48 -1.36 -14.17
CA ILE A 30 -12.26 -0.48 -13.29
C ILE A 30 -11.27 0.44 -12.57
N ASN A 31 -11.32 1.73 -12.89
CA ASN A 31 -10.50 2.76 -12.27
C ASN A 31 -11.26 3.43 -11.14
N PHE A 32 -10.56 3.76 -10.06
CA PHE A 32 -11.09 4.48 -8.92
C PHE A 32 -10.36 5.81 -8.80
N ARG A 33 -11.10 6.88 -8.50
CA ARG A 33 -10.54 8.19 -8.15
C ARG A 33 -10.93 8.51 -6.72
N TYR A 34 -9.94 8.73 -5.86
CA TYR A 34 -10.23 9.25 -4.53
C TYR A 34 -10.74 10.69 -4.62
N SER A 35 -11.54 11.12 -3.66
CA SER A 35 -11.89 12.53 -3.50
C SER A 35 -10.69 13.29 -2.96
N GLU A 36 -10.60 14.59 -3.28
CA GLU A 36 -9.54 15.45 -2.74
C GLU A 36 -9.68 15.61 -1.22
N GLU A 37 -10.91 15.74 -0.72
CA GLU A 37 -11.22 15.83 0.71
C GLU A 37 -10.65 14.63 1.47
N TYR A 38 -10.90 13.41 0.99
CA TYR A 38 -10.36 12.20 1.59
C TYR A 38 -8.83 12.17 1.58
N LEU A 39 -8.19 12.59 0.48
CA LEU A 39 -6.74 12.64 0.41
C LEU A 39 -6.14 13.66 1.40
N PHE A 40 -6.79 14.81 1.60
CA PHE A 40 -6.34 15.80 2.58
C PHE A 40 -6.55 15.35 4.02
N ASP A 41 -7.65 14.65 4.30
CA ASP A 41 -7.89 14.04 5.60
C ASP A 41 -6.83 12.99 5.92
N GLU A 42 -6.55 12.07 4.99
CA GLU A 42 -5.51 11.06 5.15
C GLU A 42 -4.11 11.69 5.29
N LEU A 43 -3.80 12.73 4.51
CA LEU A 43 -2.55 13.47 4.67
C LEU A 43 -2.45 14.10 6.07
N SER A 44 -3.54 14.63 6.60
CA SER A 44 -3.58 15.17 7.96
C SER A 44 -3.31 14.08 9.00
N GLU A 45 -3.86 12.88 8.83
CA GLU A 45 -3.57 11.74 9.70
C GLU A 45 -2.11 11.28 9.59
N ILE A 46 -1.54 11.25 8.39
CA ILE A 46 -0.11 10.97 8.17
C ILE A 46 0.76 11.96 8.95
N LEU A 47 0.47 13.25 8.83
CA LEU A 47 1.24 14.30 9.52
C LEU A 47 1.09 14.21 11.04
N LYS A 48 -0.10 13.85 11.56
CA LYS A 48 -0.31 13.60 12.98
C LYS A 48 0.47 12.38 13.48
N ALA A 49 0.50 11.30 12.71
CA ALA A 49 1.23 10.08 13.04
C ALA A 49 2.76 10.26 13.00
N GLY A 50 3.26 11.16 12.13
CA GLY A 50 4.66 11.55 12.08
C GLY A 50 5.60 10.34 11.90
N ALA A 51 6.58 10.20 12.80
CA ALA A 51 7.56 9.10 12.75
C ALA A 51 6.95 7.70 13.01
N GLU A 52 5.72 7.65 13.52
CA GLU A 52 4.99 6.40 13.76
C GLU A 52 4.17 5.97 12.53
N PHE A 53 3.99 6.85 11.53
CA PHE A 53 3.26 6.51 10.31
C PHE A 53 3.91 5.31 9.60
N GLY A 54 3.08 4.34 9.18
CA GLY A 54 3.53 3.12 8.51
C GLY A 54 4.01 2.01 9.45
N LYS A 55 4.09 2.22 10.77
CA LYS A 55 4.30 1.12 11.73
C LYS A 55 3.05 0.24 11.80
N SER A 56 3.26 -1.05 12.01
CA SER A 56 2.17 -2.04 12.10
C SER A 56 2.49 -3.14 13.09
N ASP A 57 1.49 -3.51 13.88
CA ASP A 57 1.52 -4.65 14.79
C ASP A 57 0.98 -5.93 14.13
N SER A 58 0.83 -5.98 12.80
CA SER A 58 0.22 -7.12 12.08
C SER A 58 0.89 -8.47 12.33
N HIS A 59 2.12 -8.47 12.84
CA HIS A 59 2.89 -9.67 13.18
C HIS A 59 3.28 -9.74 14.67
N GLN A 60 2.56 -9.02 15.54
CA GLN A 60 2.82 -9.03 16.98
C GLN A 60 2.83 -10.47 17.54
N GLY A 61 3.82 -10.80 18.36
CA GLY A 61 4.00 -12.14 18.93
C GLY A 61 4.60 -13.18 17.97
N LYS A 62 4.90 -12.83 16.71
CA LYS A 62 5.66 -13.68 15.79
C LYS A 62 7.16 -13.44 15.96
N ARG A 63 7.95 -14.51 15.81
CA ARG A 63 9.42 -14.42 15.77
C ARG A 63 9.90 -14.44 14.33
N ILE A 64 10.79 -13.53 13.99
CA ILE A 64 11.42 -13.44 12.68
C ILE A 64 12.93 -13.62 12.88
N LEU A 65 13.54 -14.55 12.16
CA LEU A 65 15.00 -14.69 12.10
C LEU A 65 15.49 -13.84 10.93
N VAL A 66 16.31 -12.84 11.22
CA VAL A 66 17.02 -12.05 10.22
C VAL A 66 18.49 -12.41 10.32
N GLU A 67 18.98 -13.17 9.35
CA GLU A 67 20.41 -13.44 9.17
C GLU A 67 20.93 -12.57 8.03
N PHE A 68 21.99 -11.81 8.28
CA PHE A 68 22.55 -10.83 7.35
C PHE A 68 24.08 -10.81 7.46
N VAL A 69 24.75 -10.37 6.38
CA VAL A 69 26.19 -10.39 6.14
C VAL A 69 26.77 -11.78 5.95
N SER A 70 26.61 -12.69 6.92
CA SER A 70 27.16 -14.05 6.97
C SER A 70 28.57 -14.18 6.34
N ALA A 71 29.40 -13.17 6.56
CA ALA A 71 30.69 -13.05 5.90
C ALA A 71 31.69 -14.03 6.53
N ASN A 72 32.53 -14.60 5.68
CA ASN A 72 33.59 -15.52 6.09
C ASN A 72 34.58 -14.78 7.02
N PRO A 73 34.92 -15.31 8.21
CA PRO A 73 35.66 -14.57 9.25
C PRO A 73 37.14 -14.28 8.93
N THR A 74 37.63 -14.67 7.75
CA THR A 74 39.05 -14.56 7.37
C THR A 74 39.34 -13.43 6.38
N GLY A 75 38.33 -12.67 5.94
CA GLY A 75 38.48 -11.60 4.95
C GLY A 75 37.95 -10.24 5.43
N PRO A 76 38.44 -9.13 4.85
CA PRO A 76 37.92 -7.80 5.15
C PRO A 76 36.49 -7.62 4.61
N LEU A 77 35.64 -6.92 5.37
CA LEU A 77 34.35 -6.47 4.86
C LEU A 77 34.56 -5.40 3.78
N THR A 78 34.11 -5.69 2.57
CA THR A 78 34.08 -4.76 1.44
C THR A 78 32.75 -4.00 1.36
N VAL A 79 32.68 -2.94 0.54
CA VAL A 79 31.44 -2.17 0.27
C VAL A 79 30.26 -3.07 -0.13
N GLY A 80 30.53 -4.21 -0.78
CA GLY A 80 29.50 -5.18 -1.16
C GLY A 80 28.80 -5.90 0.02
N HIS A 81 29.34 -5.80 1.24
CA HIS A 81 28.75 -6.37 2.46
C HIS A 81 27.89 -5.38 3.24
N GLY A 82 27.95 -4.08 2.92
CA GLY A 82 27.22 -3.02 3.63
C GLY A 82 25.81 -2.73 3.09
N ARG A 83 25.32 -3.56 2.17
CA ARG A 83 24.03 -3.42 1.49
C ARG A 83 23.04 -4.47 1.98
#